data_AF-A0A451ET72-F1
#
_entry.id   AF-A0A451ET72-F1
#
_cell.length_a   1.000
_cell.length_b   1.000
_cell.length_c   1.000
_cell.angle_alpha   90.00
_cell.angle_beta   90.00
_cell.angle_gamma   90.00
#
_symmetry.space_group_name_H-M   'P 1'
#
loop_
_entity.id
_entity.type
_entity.pdbx_description
1 polymer ?
#
loop_
_entity_poly.entity_id
_entity_poly.type
_entity_poly.pdbx_seq_one_letter_code
_entity_poly.pdbx_strand_id
1 'polypeptide(L)'
;VKFSKEITLATVELGGRKQDAKESLTAIQEKLTKKIGPLAYPFTFNFPDMSPCSVTLQPGEDDHGKPLGVEYYVKCWVGGSEEDKGHRRSTVQLAIKKLQYAPVGRAGGNRLPSSLISKGFTFSSGKINLEVTLDKEIYYHGEKISANVMIANNSRKQVRSIKVYV
;
A
#
# COMPACT_ATOMS: atom_id res chain seq x y z
N VAL A 1 -20.61 3.35 -15.65
CA VAL A 1 -20.00 2.05 -15.99
C VAL A 1 -19.38 1.47 -14.72
N LYS A 2 -19.88 0.33 -14.21
CA LYS A 2 -19.30 -0.32 -13.03
C LYS A 2 -18.16 -1.22 -13.50
N PHE A 3 -16.92 -0.75 -13.40
CA PHE A 3 -15.74 -1.53 -13.75
C PHE A 3 -15.24 -2.29 -12.51
N SER A 4 -15.10 -3.61 -12.63
CA SER A 4 -14.48 -4.47 -11.63
C SER A 4 -13.64 -5.51 -12.36
N LYS A 5 -12.37 -5.60 -12.02
CA LYS A 5 -11.45 -6.59 -12.57
C LYS A 5 -10.95 -7.49 -11.46
N GLU A 6 -11.37 -8.75 -11.49
CA GLU A 6 -10.86 -9.78 -10.60
C GLU A 6 -9.64 -10.44 -11.25
N ILE A 7 -8.57 -10.64 -10.46
CA ILE A 7 -7.33 -11.28 -10.92
C ILE A 7 -6.95 -12.32 -9.87
N THR A 8 -6.86 -13.57 -10.29
CA THR A 8 -6.30 -14.64 -9.46
C THR A 8 -4.79 -14.51 -9.45
N LEU A 9 -4.20 -14.30 -8.28
CA LEU A 9 -2.75 -14.20 -8.13
C LEU A 9 -2.07 -15.57 -8.02
N ALA A 10 -2.71 -16.51 -7.34
CA ALA A 10 -2.21 -17.85 -7.10
C ALA A 10 -3.37 -18.80 -6.77
N THR A 11 -3.21 -20.07 -7.12
CA THR A 11 -4.11 -21.16 -6.79
C THR A 11 -3.28 -22.34 -6.29
N VAL A 12 -3.74 -23.01 -5.24
CA VAL A 12 -3.10 -24.20 -4.67
C VAL A 12 -4.18 -25.23 -4.37
N GLU A 13 -3.96 -26.48 -4.79
CA GLU A 13 -4.83 -27.60 -4.42
C GLU A 13 -4.50 -28.08 -3.00
N LEU A 14 -5.55 -28.23 -2.17
CA LEU A 14 -5.44 -28.71 -0.79
C LEU A 14 -6.06 -30.10 -0.68
N GLY A 15 -5.36 -31.05 -0.06
CA GLY A 15 -5.89 -32.39 0.20
C GLY A 15 -5.87 -33.39 -0.97
N GLY A 16 -5.28 -33.02 -2.12
CA GLY A 16 -4.98 -33.90 -3.26
C GLY A 16 -3.63 -34.62 -3.17
N ARG A 17 -3.39 -35.60 -4.07
CA ARG A 17 -2.23 -36.52 -4.09
C ARG A 17 -0.90 -35.81 -3.74
N LYS A 18 -0.24 -36.33 -2.69
CA LYS A 18 1.12 -36.03 -2.18
C LYS A 18 1.65 -34.66 -2.63
N GLN A 19 1.60 -33.68 -1.72
CA GLN A 19 2.46 -32.51 -1.80
C GLN A 19 3.93 -32.98 -1.87
N ASP A 20 4.49 -32.99 -3.08
CA ASP A 20 5.91 -33.29 -3.33
C ASP A 20 6.84 -32.11 -2.96
N ALA A 21 6.32 -31.04 -2.38
CA ALA A 21 7.10 -29.91 -1.92
C ALA A 21 7.23 -29.92 -0.39
N LYS A 22 8.41 -30.34 0.09
CA LYS A 22 8.93 -30.11 1.45
C LYS A 22 9.13 -28.59 1.71
N GLU A 23 8.09 -27.78 1.62
CA GLU A 23 8.16 -26.46 2.23
C GLU A 23 8.09 -26.64 3.75
N SER A 24 9.09 -26.12 4.45
CA SER A 24 9.11 -26.15 5.90
C SER A 24 7.88 -25.42 6.43
N LEU A 25 7.06 -26.12 7.21
CA LEU A 25 5.91 -25.50 7.86
C LEU A 25 6.36 -24.37 8.77
N THR A 26 5.60 -23.28 8.79
CA THR A 26 5.79 -22.24 9.80
C THR A 26 5.45 -22.78 11.19
N ALA A 27 6.04 -22.20 12.24
CA ALA A 27 5.75 -22.59 13.62
C ALA A 27 4.25 -22.49 13.98
N ILE A 28 3.49 -21.60 13.32
CA ILE A 28 2.04 -21.49 13.51
C ILE A 28 1.31 -22.64 12.81
N GLN A 29 1.67 -22.95 11.55
CA GLN A 29 1.09 -24.09 10.83
C GLN A 29 1.34 -25.40 11.60
N GLU A 30 2.55 -25.65 12.10
CA GLU A 30 2.83 -26.85 12.90
C GLU A 30 1.91 -26.98 14.12
N LYS A 31 1.70 -25.88 14.86
CA LYS A 31 0.81 -25.84 16.03
C LYS A 31 -0.65 -26.08 15.62
N LEU A 32 -1.11 -25.47 14.53
CA LEU A 32 -2.48 -25.60 14.05
C LEU A 32 -2.75 -27.01 13.51
N THR A 33 -1.84 -27.59 12.75
CA THR A 33 -1.99 -28.96 12.21
C THR A 33 -2.04 -29.97 13.35
N LYS A 34 -1.19 -29.83 14.38
CA LYS A 34 -1.24 -30.69 15.58
C LYS A 34 -2.54 -30.52 16.36
N LYS A 35 -3.08 -29.31 16.45
CA LYS A 35 -4.30 -29.00 17.21
C LYS A 35 -5.59 -29.44 16.49
N ILE A 36 -5.67 -29.24 15.18
CA ILE A 36 -6.87 -29.52 14.38
C ILE A 36 -6.93 -31.01 14.00
N GLY A 37 -5.78 -31.65 13.78
CA GLY A 37 -5.68 -33.08 13.53
C GLY A 37 -5.44 -33.46 12.05
N PRO A 38 -5.73 -34.71 11.65
CA PRO A 38 -5.30 -35.28 10.36
C PRO A 38 -5.87 -34.61 9.10
N LEU A 39 -6.97 -33.86 9.23
CA LEU A 39 -7.63 -33.15 8.12
C LEU A 39 -7.21 -31.68 8.02
N ALA A 40 -6.12 -31.29 8.70
CA ALA A 40 -5.56 -29.96 8.60
C ALA A 40 -4.55 -29.88 7.44
N TYR A 41 -4.93 -29.18 6.38
CA TYR A 41 -4.10 -28.97 5.21
C TYR A 41 -3.48 -27.57 5.25
N PRO A 42 -2.16 -27.43 5.49
CA PRO A 42 -1.51 -26.13 5.50
C PRO A 42 -1.38 -25.57 4.09
N PHE A 43 -1.40 -24.24 3.98
CA PHE A 43 -1.17 -23.52 2.74
C PHE A 43 -0.39 -22.23 3.01
N THR A 44 0.34 -21.78 2.00
CA THR A 44 1.10 -20.52 2.01
C THR A 44 0.93 -19.85 0.66
N PHE A 45 0.66 -18.55 0.65
CA PHE A 45 0.66 -17.74 -0.57
C PHE A 45 1.71 -16.64 -0.43
N ASN A 46 2.52 -16.48 -1.46
CA ASN A 46 3.47 -15.38 -1.58
C ASN A 46 2.89 -14.33 -2.52
N PHE A 47 2.87 -13.07 -2.09
CA PHE A 47 2.46 -11.97 -2.96
C PHE A 47 3.51 -11.78 -4.07
N PRO A 48 3.11 -11.58 -5.33
CA PRO A 48 4.03 -11.16 -6.38
C PRO A 48 4.63 -9.77 -6.05
N ASP A 49 5.88 -9.53 -6.43
CA ASP A 49 6.60 -8.29 -6.12
C ASP A 49 5.87 -7.03 -6.61
N MET A 50 5.23 -7.10 -7.78
CA MET A 50 4.49 -5.99 -8.39
C MET A 50 3.04 -5.89 -7.94
N SER A 51 2.63 -6.65 -6.91
CA SER A 51 1.26 -6.56 -6.38
C SER A 51 1.03 -5.21 -5.69
N PRO A 52 -0.03 -4.45 -6.06
CA PRO A 52 -0.33 -3.19 -5.39
C PRO A 52 -0.67 -3.39 -3.91
N CYS A 53 -0.61 -2.32 -3.12
CA CYS A 53 -1.12 -2.37 -1.75
C CYS A 53 -2.65 -2.20 -1.73
N SER A 54 -3.28 -2.63 -0.64
CA SER A 54 -4.71 -2.41 -0.46
C SER A 54 -4.97 -0.93 -0.24
N VAL A 55 -5.69 -0.30 -1.17
CA VAL A 55 -6.05 1.12 -1.13
C VAL A 55 -7.50 1.24 -1.54
N THR A 56 -8.28 2.00 -0.78
CA THR A 56 -9.68 2.29 -1.06
C THR A 56 -9.86 3.80 -1.06
N LEU A 57 -10.41 4.34 -2.13
CA LEU A 57 -10.80 5.74 -2.22
C LEU A 57 -12.00 5.97 -1.30
N GLN A 58 -11.94 7.01 -0.49
CA GLN A 58 -13.09 7.44 0.28
C GLN A 58 -14.11 8.08 -0.67
N PRO A 59 -15.38 7.63 -0.63
CA PRO A 59 -16.43 8.25 -1.45
C PRO A 59 -16.66 9.69 -0.98
N GLY A 60 -16.96 10.57 -1.93
CA GLY A 60 -17.46 11.92 -1.61
C GLY A 60 -18.89 11.87 -1.06
N GLU A 61 -19.37 13.00 -0.53
CA GLU A 61 -20.73 13.09 0.05
C GLU A 61 -21.83 12.70 -0.96
N ASP A 62 -21.62 13.03 -2.23
CA ASP A 62 -22.55 12.72 -3.34
C ASP A 62 -22.25 11.38 -4.04
N ASP A 63 -21.26 10.61 -3.57
CA ASP A 63 -20.88 9.33 -4.19
C ASP A 63 -21.54 8.15 -3.48
N HIS A 64 -22.68 7.72 -4.02
CA HIS A 64 -23.39 6.51 -3.59
C HIS A 64 -22.89 5.23 -4.28
N GLY A 65 -21.73 5.28 -4.94
CA GLY A 65 -21.11 4.16 -5.64
C GLY A 65 -20.55 3.07 -4.71
N LYS A 66 -20.13 1.96 -5.31
CA LYS A 66 -19.27 1.00 -4.60
C LYS A 66 -17.89 1.62 -4.40
N PRO A 67 -17.23 1.38 -3.26
CA PRO A 67 -15.90 1.92 -3.00
C PRO A 67 -14.93 1.48 -4.11
N LEU A 68 -14.14 2.43 -4.59
CA LEU A 68 -13.14 2.21 -5.63
C LEU A 68 -11.82 1.88 -4.98
N GLY A 69 -11.25 0.71 -5.28
CA GLY A 69 -10.01 0.31 -4.63
C GLY A 69 -9.49 -1.05 -5.05
N VAL A 70 -8.35 -1.39 -4.45
CA VAL A 70 -7.72 -2.70 -4.53
C VAL A 70 -7.95 -3.44 -3.23
N GLU A 71 -8.62 -4.59 -3.32
CA GLU A 71 -8.89 -5.48 -2.20
C GLU A 71 -8.37 -6.88 -2.50
N TYR A 72 -7.90 -7.57 -1.47
CA TYR A 72 -7.40 -8.93 -1.59
C TYR A 72 -8.31 -9.89 -0.84
N TYR A 73 -8.54 -11.04 -1.45
CA TYR A 73 -9.36 -12.09 -0.89
C TYR A 73 -8.61 -13.42 -0.95
N VAL A 74 -8.64 -14.16 0.15
CA VAL A 74 -8.30 -15.58 0.17
C VAL A 74 -9.60 -16.33 0.04
N LYS A 75 -9.74 -17.10 -1.04
CA LYS A 75 -10.93 -17.91 -1.32
C LYS A 75 -10.54 -19.38 -1.28
N CYS A 76 -11.31 -20.18 -0.54
CA CYS A 76 -11.18 -21.63 -0.48
C CYS A 76 -12.53 -22.24 -0.86
N TRP A 77 -12.51 -23.26 -1.71
CA TRP A 77 -13.71 -24.00 -2.08
C TRP A 77 -13.40 -25.47 -2.32
N VAL A 78 -14.45 -26.29 -2.26
CA VAL A 78 -14.38 -27.69 -2.67
C VAL A 78 -14.89 -27.79 -4.10
N GLY A 79 -14.08 -28.37 -4.99
CA GLY A 79 -14.39 -28.59 -6.39
C GLY A 79 -13.94 -29.97 -6.88
N GLY A 80 -14.57 -30.46 -7.94
CA GLY A 80 -14.23 -31.76 -8.55
C GLY A 80 -13.11 -31.71 -9.60
N SER A 81 -12.77 -30.52 -10.09
CA SER A 81 -11.70 -30.25 -11.05
C SER A 81 -11.14 -28.84 -10.85
N GLU A 82 -9.96 -28.54 -11.41
CA GLU A 82 -9.34 -27.21 -11.32
C GLU A 82 -10.18 -26.10 -11.99
N GLU A 83 -11.02 -26.47 -12.95
CA GLU A 83 -11.90 -25.55 -13.68
C GLU A 83 -13.20 -25.25 -12.92
N ASP A 84 -13.49 -26.01 -11.85
CA ASP A 84 -14.68 -25.82 -11.04
C ASP A 84 -14.59 -24.51 -10.24
N LYS A 85 -15.53 -23.60 -10.52
CA LYS A 85 -15.63 -22.30 -9.85
C LYS A 85 -16.13 -22.39 -8.40
N GLY A 86 -16.47 -23.59 -7.93
CA GLY A 86 -16.96 -23.87 -6.59
C GLY A 86 -18.39 -23.40 -6.39
N HIS A 87 -19.15 -24.14 -5.58
CA HIS A 87 -20.50 -23.75 -5.20
C HIS A 87 -20.47 -22.74 -4.04
N ARG A 88 -21.40 -21.76 -4.00
CA ARG A 88 -21.46 -20.76 -2.92
C ARG A 88 -21.55 -21.38 -1.52
N ARG A 89 -22.18 -22.56 -1.41
CA ARG A 89 -22.32 -23.33 -0.17
C ARG A 89 -21.01 -23.93 0.36
N SER A 90 -20.06 -24.19 -0.53
CA SER A 90 -18.77 -24.82 -0.22
C SER A 90 -17.61 -23.83 -0.34
N THR A 91 -17.91 -22.54 -0.46
CA THR A 91 -16.93 -21.47 -0.61
C THR A 91 -16.81 -20.69 0.69
N VAL A 92 -15.59 -20.54 1.19
CA VAL A 92 -15.24 -19.61 2.26
C VAL A 92 -14.32 -18.55 1.69
N GLN A 93 -14.58 -17.28 2.01
CA GLN A 93 -13.80 -16.14 1.55
C GLN A 93 -13.42 -15.27 2.74
N LEU A 94 -12.14 -14.90 2.80
CA LEU A 94 -11.59 -14.01 3.82
C LEU A 94 -10.95 -12.80 3.14
N ALA A 95 -11.40 -11.60 3.49
CA ALA A 95 -10.76 -10.37 3.05
C ALA A 95 -9.45 -10.15 3.82
N ILE A 96 -8.38 -9.81 3.11
CA ILE A 96 -7.06 -9.49 3.67
C ILE A 96 -6.57 -8.16 3.12
N LYS A 97 -5.62 -7.52 3.82
CA LYS A 97 -5.00 -6.26 3.39
C LYS A 97 -3.50 -6.41 3.23
N LYS A 98 -2.98 -5.91 2.12
CA LYS A 98 -1.54 -5.73 1.89
C LYS A 98 -1.17 -4.29 2.27
N LEU A 99 -0.40 -4.14 3.34
CA LEU A 99 0.07 -2.84 3.84
C LEU A 99 1.56 -2.66 3.50
N GLN A 100 1.94 -1.46 3.07
CA GLN A 100 3.34 -1.10 2.87
C GLN A 100 3.90 -0.49 4.15
N TYR A 101 5.02 -1.04 4.62
CA TYR A 101 5.82 -0.42 5.67
C TYR A 101 7.00 0.34 5.06
N ALA A 102 7.45 1.39 5.75
CA ALA A 102 8.66 2.09 5.38
C ALA A 102 9.88 1.14 5.43
N PRO A 103 10.80 1.21 4.46
CA PRO A 103 12.00 0.39 4.47
C PRO A 103 12.91 0.77 5.65
N VAL A 104 13.31 -0.24 6.42
CA VAL A 104 14.26 -0.10 7.54
C VAL A 104 15.64 0.18 6.93
N GLY A 105 16.13 1.42 7.02
CA GLY A 105 17.49 1.79 6.61
C GLY A 105 17.62 2.81 5.48
N ARG A 106 16.52 3.30 4.86
CA ARG A 106 16.58 4.48 3.97
C ARG A 106 16.34 5.81 4.67
N ALA A 107 15.88 5.78 5.92
CA ALA A 107 15.79 6.96 6.77
C ALA A 107 17.20 7.39 7.20
N GLY A 108 17.96 7.99 6.29
CA GLY A 108 19.36 8.32 6.53
C GLY A 108 20.21 8.57 5.30
N GLY A 109 19.62 8.88 4.13
CA GLY A 109 20.40 9.65 3.16
C GLY A 109 20.89 10.91 3.86
N ASN A 110 22.19 11.23 3.81
CA ASN A 110 22.79 12.40 4.48
C ASN A 110 22.19 13.76 4.06
N ARG A 111 21.15 13.76 3.22
CA ARG A 111 20.47 14.92 2.69
C ARG A 111 18.98 14.85 3.00
N LEU A 112 18.52 15.85 3.73
CA LEU A 112 17.11 16.11 3.96
C LEU A 112 16.39 16.45 2.66
N PRO A 113 15.10 16.09 2.49
CA PRO A 113 14.32 16.49 1.33
C PRO A 113 14.27 18.02 1.26
N SER A 114 14.85 18.58 0.19
CA SER A 114 15.00 20.02 0.01
C SER A 114 14.54 20.43 -1.39
N SER A 115 13.78 21.51 -1.51
CA SER A 115 13.41 22.13 -2.80
C SER A 115 13.76 23.61 -2.78
N LEU A 116 14.40 24.09 -3.85
CA LEU A 116 14.79 25.49 -4.04
C LEU A 116 14.14 26.02 -5.32
N ILE A 117 13.42 27.15 -5.20
CA ILE A 117 12.76 27.81 -6.31
C ILE A 117 13.19 29.28 -6.34
N SER A 118 13.51 29.80 -7.52
CA SER A 118 13.86 31.21 -7.74
C SER A 118 12.89 31.82 -8.74
N LYS A 119 12.07 32.78 -8.32
CA LYS A 119 11.09 33.46 -9.17
C LYS A 119 11.45 34.92 -9.40
N GLY A 120 11.64 35.29 -10.67
CA GLY A 120 11.70 36.67 -11.12
C GLY A 120 10.29 37.25 -11.32
N PHE A 121 10.18 38.57 -11.31
CA PHE A 121 8.93 39.29 -11.60
C PHE A 121 9.17 40.31 -12.70
N THR A 122 8.22 40.45 -13.63
CA THR A 122 8.28 41.49 -14.66
C THR A 122 8.42 42.87 -14.02
N PHE A 123 9.31 43.69 -14.57
CA PHE A 123 9.65 45.03 -14.06
C PHE A 123 10.29 45.07 -12.66
N SER A 124 10.80 43.94 -12.15
CA SER A 124 11.66 43.87 -10.95
C SER A 124 13.07 43.45 -11.34
N SER A 125 14.10 44.21 -10.95
CA SER A 125 15.50 43.86 -11.19
C SER A 125 16.01 42.71 -10.32
N GLY A 126 15.23 42.28 -9.32
CA GLY A 126 15.58 41.17 -8.45
C GLY A 126 14.48 40.12 -8.32
N LYS A 127 14.83 39.02 -7.64
CA LYS A 127 14.09 37.75 -7.57
C LYS A 127 13.76 37.37 -6.13
N ILE A 128 12.78 36.48 -5.97
CA ILE A 128 12.49 35.81 -4.71
C ILE A 128 13.02 34.38 -4.80
N ASN A 129 13.92 34.01 -3.90
CA ASN A 129 14.32 32.63 -3.70
C ASN A 129 13.55 32.06 -2.52
N LEU A 130 12.99 30.87 -2.69
CA LEU A 130 12.28 30.09 -1.68
C LEU A 130 12.98 28.73 -1.58
N GLU A 131 13.46 28.39 -0.40
CA GLU A 131 13.97 27.07 -0.07
C GLU A 131 13.08 26.43 0.99
N VAL A 132 12.71 25.17 0.80
CA VAL A 132 11.95 24.37 1.76
C VAL A 132 12.69 23.07 2.01
N THR A 133 12.95 22.77 3.28
CA THR A 133 13.62 21.54 3.71
C THR A 133 12.79 20.83 4.78
N LEU A 134 12.52 19.54 4.60
CA LEU A 134 11.80 18.70 5.55
C LEU A 134 12.77 18.05 6.55
N ASP A 135 12.31 17.75 7.75
CA ASP A 135 13.13 17.07 8.77
C ASP A 135 13.35 15.58 8.47
N LYS A 136 12.47 14.94 7.70
CA LYS A 136 12.55 13.53 7.30
C LYS A 136 12.02 13.32 5.89
N GLU A 137 12.47 12.24 5.26
CA GLU A 137 11.95 11.78 3.97
C GLU A 137 10.67 10.94 4.13
N ILE A 138 10.58 10.18 5.23
CA ILE A 138 9.51 9.23 5.46
C ILE A 138 8.85 9.56 6.80
N TYR A 139 7.52 9.65 6.78
CA TYR A 139 6.68 9.88 7.96
C TYR A 139 5.68 8.73 8.10
N TYR A 140 5.43 8.32 9.34
CA TYR A 140 4.32 7.43 9.65
C TYR A 140 3.02 8.22 9.89
N HIS A 141 1.89 7.53 9.76
CA HIS A 141 0.59 8.12 10.04
C HIS A 141 0.53 8.69 11.46
N GLY A 142 0.11 9.95 11.57
CA GLY A 142 0.02 10.67 12.85
C GLY A 142 1.31 11.36 13.29
N GLU A 143 2.44 11.17 12.61
CA GLU A 143 3.65 11.92 12.90
C GLU A 143 3.52 13.38 12.45
N LYS A 144 4.11 14.29 13.24
CA LYS A 144 4.20 15.71 12.89
C LYS A 144 5.27 15.91 11.84
N ILE A 145 4.92 16.66 10.79
CA ILE A 145 5.85 17.05 9.73
C ILE A 145 6.47 18.40 10.08
N SER A 146 7.80 18.49 10.13
CA SER A 146 8.51 19.75 10.35
C SER A 146 9.15 20.23 9.05
N ALA A 147 8.89 21.50 8.67
CA ALA A 147 9.44 22.11 7.47
C ALA A 147 10.19 23.40 7.84
N ASN A 148 11.44 23.51 7.39
CA ASN A 148 12.22 24.74 7.39
C ASN A 148 11.97 25.50 6.08
N VAL A 149 11.52 26.75 6.18
CA VAL A 149 11.22 27.60 5.02
C VAL A 149 12.13 28.82 5.05
N MET A 150 12.99 28.98 4.05
CA MET A 150 13.89 30.11 3.89
C MET A 150 13.48 30.96 2.69
N ILE A 151 13.30 32.27 2.90
CA ILE A 151 12.88 33.20 1.85
C ILE A 151 13.92 34.31 1.74
N ALA A 152 14.57 34.41 0.59
CA ALA A 152 15.44 35.53 0.23
C ALA A 152 14.75 36.38 -0.83
N ASN A 153 14.16 37.50 -0.40
CA ASN A 153 13.46 38.43 -1.29
C ASN A 153 14.39 39.59 -1.69
N ASN A 154 15.00 39.47 -2.87
CA ASN A 154 15.78 40.54 -3.48
C ASN A 154 14.95 41.31 -4.52
N SER A 155 13.64 41.07 -4.60
CA SER A 155 12.73 41.72 -5.54
C SER A 155 12.13 43.02 -4.97
N ARG A 156 11.42 43.78 -5.81
CA ARG A 156 10.59 44.92 -5.37
C ARG A 156 9.17 44.53 -4.96
N LYS A 157 8.84 43.24 -4.88
CA LYS A 157 7.51 42.74 -4.52
C LYS A 157 7.46 42.37 -3.03
N GLN A 158 6.29 42.48 -2.42
CA GLN A 158 6.06 42.14 -1.02
C GLN A 158 5.46 40.73 -0.89
N VAL A 159 5.95 39.96 0.09
CA VAL A 159 5.34 38.69 0.50
C VAL A 159 4.21 39.00 1.50
N ARG A 160 2.96 38.72 1.14
CA ARG A 160 1.79 39.01 1.98
C ARG A 160 1.37 37.85 2.89
N SER A 161 1.47 36.61 2.39
CA SER A 161 1.05 35.42 3.13
C SER A 161 1.87 34.22 2.70
N ILE A 162 2.14 33.32 3.65
CA ILE A 162 2.72 32.01 3.39
C ILE A 162 1.66 30.98 3.78
N LYS A 163 1.35 30.06 2.86
CA LYS A 163 0.41 28.96 3.09
C LYS A 163 1.13 27.65 2.85
N VAL A 164 0.92 26.68 3.73
CA VAL A 164 1.53 25.36 3.69
C VAL A 164 0.41 24.33 3.61
N TYR A 165 0.59 23.35 2.72
CA TYR A 165 -0.36 22.27 2.47
C TYR A 165 0.40 20.95 2.39
N VAL A 166 -0.27 19.86 2.77
CA VAL A 166 0.20 18.47 2.63
C VAL A 166 -0.68 17.79 1.60
#